data_AF-A0A6H9L957-F1
#
_entry.id   AF-A0A6H9L957-F1
#
_cell.length_a   1.000
_cell.length_b   1.000
_cell.length_c   1.000
_cell.angle_alpha   90.00
_cell.angle_beta   90.00
_cell.angle_gamma   90.00
#
_symmetry.space_group_name_H-M   'P 1'
#
loop_
_entity.id
_entity.type
_entity.pdbx_description
1 polymer ?
#
loop_
_entity_poly.entity_id
_entity_poly.type
_entity_poly.pdbx_seq_one_letter_code
_entity_poly.pdbx_strand_id
1 'polypeptide(L)'
;MKKGYLILFGIIFFSACEKQQQVQPVSDEDFRKLYIDAALIYAQTDSVHRREKIDSLLKERQISMDDLQKMVTHYNKDTEAWVDFFNAVTQELRTASNKEANNDKKISEKNDDE
;
A
#
# COMPACT_ATOMS: atom_id res chain seq x y z
N MET A 1 -49.79 -1.68 29.94
CA MET A 1 -48.50 -2.24 29.46
C MET A 1 -48.23 -1.78 28.02
N LYS A 2 -47.84 -0.51 27.81
CA LYS A 2 -47.59 0.06 26.47
C LYS A 2 -46.53 1.18 26.49
N LYS A 3 -45.43 1.01 27.24
CA LYS A 3 -44.33 2.00 27.32
C LYS A 3 -42.94 1.38 27.10
N GLY A 4 -42.87 0.16 26.54
CA GLY A 4 -41.61 -0.56 26.29
C GLY A 4 -41.12 -0.53 24.84
N TYR A 5 -41.95 -0.10 23.88
CA TYR A 5 -41.62 -0.21 22.44
C TYR A 5 -40.92 1.02 21.84
N LEU A 6 -40.82 2.13 22.57
CA LEU A 6 -40.15 3.34 22.07
C LEU A 6 -38.61 3.29 22.17
N ILE A 7 -38.06 2.42 23.03
CA ILE A 7 -36.60 2.26 23.16
C ILE A 7 -36.05 1.38 22.02
N LEU A 8 -36.85 0.42 21.52
CA LEU A 8 -36.41 -0.48 20.46
C LEU A 8 -36.23 0.23 19.10
N PHE A 9 -37.01 1.28 18.82
CA PHE A 9 -36.92 2.03 17.55
C PHE A 9 -35.71 2.98 17.47
N GLY A 10 -35.14 3.40 18.61
CA GLY A 10 -33.96 4.26 18.65
C GLY A 10 -32.66 3.53 18.30
N ILE A 11 -32.55 2.24 18.65
CA ILE A 11 -31.34 1.44 18.42
C ILE A 11 -31.17 1.08 16.93
N ILE A 12 -32.29 0.93 16.19
CA ILE A 12 -32.25 0.56 14.77
C ILE A 12 -31.87 1.74 13.86
N PHE A 13 -32.05 2.98 14.32
CA PHE A 13 -31.70 4.18 13.54
C PHE A 13 -30.21 4.55 13.62
N PHE A 14 -29.48 4.11 14.65
CA PHE A 14 -28.02 4.31 14.71
C PHE A 14 -27.23 3.32 13.84
N SER A 15 -27.82 2.20 13.44
CA SER A 15 -27.19 1.24 12.50
C SER A 15 -27.29 1.66 11.03
N ALA A 16 -28.15 2.64 10.69
CA ALA A 16 -28.37 3.07 9.31
C ALA A 16 -27.52 4.29 8.90
N CYS A 17 -26.72 4.84 9.81
CA CYS A 17 -25.75 5.89 9.54
C CYS A 17 -24.32 5.42 9.88
N GLU A 18 -24.04 4.13 9.67
CA GLU A 18 -22.68 3.75 9.33
C GLU A 18 -22.44 4.30 7.93
N LYS A 19 -21.89 5.52 7.86
CA LYS A 19 -21.05 5.92 6.73
C LYS A 19 -20.30 4.65 6.35
N GLN A 20 -20.56 4.17 5.15
CA GLN A 20 -19.85 3.07 4.53
C GLN A 20 -18.39 3.52 4.46
N GLN A 21 -17.69 3.34 5.57
CA GLN A 21 -16.28 3.54 5.73
C GLN A 21 -15.77 2.40 4.86
N GLN A 22 -15.55 2.72 3.58
CA GLN A 22 -14.92 1.81 2.65
C GLN A 22 -13.62 1.44 3.34
N VAL A 23 -13.62 0.28 4.00
CA VAL A 23 -12.43 -0.34 4.52
C VAL A 23 -11.61 -0.58 3.27
N GLN A 24 -10.71 0.36 2.96
CA GLN A 24 -9.75 0.14 1.90
C GLN A 24 -8.95 -1.07 2.37
N PRO A 25 -9.03 -2.20 1.65
CA PRO A 25 -8.44 -3.45 2.13
C PRO A 25 -6.90 -3.37 2.19
N VAL A 26 -6.32 -2.38 1.51
CA VAL A 26 -4.89 -2.09 1.47
C VAL A 26 -4.72 -0.59 1.70
N SER A 27 -3.79 -0.20 2.57
CA SER A 27 -3.46 1.22 2.77
C SER A 27 -2.68 1.77 1.58
N ASP A 28 -2.73 3.08 1.33
CA ASP A 28 -1.91 3.71 0.27
C ASP A 28 -0.41 3.46 0.46
N GLU A 29 0.04 3.36 1.72
CA GLU A 29 1.42 3.00 2.05
C GLU A 29 1.75 1.56 1.66
N ASP A 30 0.89 0.60 2.00
CA ASP A 30 1.11 -0.80 1.66
C ASP A 30 1.03 -1.04 0.15
N PHE A 31 0.10 -0.34 -0.53
CA PHE A 31 -0.02 -0.38 -1.98
C PHE A 31 1.22 0.20 -2.67
N ARG A 32 1.77 1.31 -2.14
CA ARG A 32 3.01 1.90 -2.63
C ARG A 32 4.21 0.97 -2.45
N LYS A 33 4.38 0.39 -1.26
CA LYS A 33 5.46 -0.59 -1.00
C LYS A 33 5.34 -1.80 -1.90
N LEU A 34 4.12 -2.33 -2.05
CA LEU A 34 3.84 -3.45 -2.95
C LEU A 34 4.21 -3.12 -4.40
N TYR A 35 3.88 -1.91 -4.88
CA TYR A 35 4.25 -1.47 -6.22
C TYR A 35 5.77 -1.41 -6.41
N ILE A 36 6.49 -0.85 -5.44
CA ILE A 36 7.96 -0.78 -5.46
C ILE A 36 8.56 -2.19 -5.50
N ASP A 37 8.15 -3.07 -4.59
CA ASP A 37 8.65 -4.45 -4.51
C ASP A 37 8.36 -5.22 -5.80
N ALA A 38 7.14 -5.08 -6.35
CA ALA A 38 6.77 -5.70 -7.61
C ALA A 38 7.64 -5.16 -8.78
N ALA A 39 7.88 -3.85 -8.84
CA ALA A 39 8.74 -3.24 -9.86
C ALA A 39 10.19 -3.75 -9.77
N LEU A 40 10.71 -3.92 -8.55
CA LEU A 40 12.03 -4.49 -8.31
C LEU A 40 12.10 -5.96 -8.74
N ILE A 41 11.08 -6.76 -8.42
CA ILE A 41 10.97 -8.14 -8.90
C ILE A 41 10.98 -8.17 -10.43
N TYR A 42 10.24 -7.28 -11.08
CA TYR A 42 10.21 -7.16 -12.54
C TYR A 42 11.59 -6.82 -13.14
N ALA A 43 12.36 -5.95 -12.48
CA ALA A 43 13.68 -5.55 -12.95
C ALA A 43 14.75 -6.62 -12.73
N GLN A 44 14.67 -7.37 -11.62
CA GLN A 44 15.75 -8.28 -11.16
C GLN A 44 15.49 -9.76 -11.46
N THR A 45 14.27 -10.13 -11.81
CA THR A 45 13.89 -11.54 -11.98
C THR A 45 13.63 -11.87 -13.45
N ASP A 46 14.08 -13.05 -13.87
CA ASP A 46 13.80 -13.57 -15.19
C ASP A 46 12.30 -13.80 -15.41
N SER A 47 11.83 -13.61 -16.65
CA SER A 47 10.40 -13.58 -16.99
C SER A 47 9.62 -14.82 -16.53
N VAL A 48 10.28 -15.97 -16.52
CA VAL A 48 9.73 -17.27 -16.10
C VAL A 48 9.32 -17.28 -14.62
N HIS A 49 10.08 -16.61 -13.74
CA HIS A 49 9.86 -16.66 -12.28
C HIS A 49 9.19 -15.40 -11.72
N ARG A 50 8.95 -14.37 -12.55
CA ARG A 50 8.32 -13.11 -12.09
C ARG A 50 6.95 -13.35 -11.48
N ARG A 51 6.14 -14.17 -12.13
CA ARG A 51 4.78 -14.45 -11.67
C ARG A 51 4.78 -15.11 -10.30
N GLU A 52 5.57 -16.16 -10.11
CA GLU A 52 5.67 -16.86 -8.82
C GLU A 52 6.13 -15.94 -7.69
N LYS A 53 7.10 -15.07 -7.97
CA LYS A 53 7.57 -14.10 -6.97
C LYS A 53 6.51 -13.04 -6.63
N ILE A 54 5.77 -12.55 -7.61
CA ILE A 54 4.67 -11.61 -7.35
C ILE A 54 3.54 -12.30 -6.58
N ASP A 55 3.16 -13.51 -6.97
CA ASP A 55 2.13 -14.28 -6.26
C ASP A 55 2.55 -14.55 -4.80
N SER A 56 3.84 -14.85 -4.57
CA SER A 56 4.40 -15.00 -3.22
C SER A 56 4.36 -13.69 -2.42
N LEU A 57 4.72 -12.56 -3.04
CA LEU A 57 4.68 -11.23 -2.42
C LEU A 57 3.26 -10.85 -1.99
N LEU A 58 2.27 -11.10 -2.85
CA LEU A 58 0.86 -10.86 -2.54
C LEU A 58 0.39 -11.73 -1.38
N LYS A 59 0.77 -13.01 -1.38
CA LYS A 59 0.43 -13.95 -0.30
C LYS A 59 1.06 -13.56 1.04
N GLU A 60 2.32 -13.16 1.05
CA GLU A 60 3.04 -12.69 2.25
C GLU A 60 2.33 -11.48 2.88
N ARG A 61 1.88 -10.56 2.03
CA ARG A 61 1.16 -9.35 2.45
C ARG A 61 -0.32 -9.56 2.70
N GLN A 62 -0.84 -10.78 2.50
CA GLN A 62 -2.26 -11.12 2.62
C GLN A 62 -3.17 -10.25 1.72
N ILE A 63 -2.65 -9.86 0.56
CA ILE A 63 -3.36 -9.02 -0.42
C ILE A 63 -3.96 -9.93 -1.50
N SER A 64 -5.28 -9.85 -1.69
CA SER A 64 -5.93 -10.57 -2.78
C SER A 64 -5.91 -9.77 -4.09
N MET A 65 -6.14 -10.46 -5.21
CA MET A 65 -6.32 -9.79 -6.51
C MET A 65 -7.53 -8.85 -6.52
N ASP A 66 -8.58 -9.17 -5.78
CA ASP A 66 -9.76 -8.31 -5.64
C ASP A 66 -9.41 -7.00 -4.91
N ASP A 67 -8.52 -7.06 -3.93
CA ASP A 67 -8.06 -5.88 -3.20
C ASP A 67 -7.22 -4.97 -4.09
N LEU A 68 -6.34 -5.54 -4.91
CA LEU A 68 -5.62 -4.79 -5.94
C LEU A 68 -6.58 -4.11 -6.92
N GLN A 69 -7.60 -4.84 -7.39
CA GLN A 69 -8.58 -4.30 -8.33
C GLN A 69 -9.37 -3.14 -7.71
N LYS A 70 -9.72 -3.22 -6.43
CA LYS A 70 -10.35 -2.12 -5.69
C LYS A 70 -9.40 -0.91 -5.58
N MET A 71 -8.12 -1.11 -5.29
CA MET A 71 -7.14 -0.01 -5.23
C MET A 71 -7.00 0.68 -6.59
N VAL A 72 -6.82 -0.09 -7.67
CA VAL A 72 -6.73 0.48 -9.03
C VAL A 72 -8.02 1.22 -9.40
N THR A 73 -9.18 0.67 -9.03
CA THR A 73 -10.48 1.33 -9.26
C THR A 73 -10.63 2.60 -8.43
N HIS A 74 -10.06 2.65 -7.22
CA HIS A 74 -10.03 3.86 -6.38
C HIS A 74 -9.22 4.97 -7.06
N TYR A 75 -7.97 4.69 -7.44
CA TYR A 75 -7.11 5.66 -8.11
C TYR A 75 -7.61 6.07 -9.50
N ASN A 76 -8.24 5.17 -10.26
CA ASN A 76 -8.80 5.50 -11.58
C ASN A 76 -9.96 6.50 -11.54
N LYS A 77 -10.52 6.82 -10.37
CA LYS A 77 -11.53 7.87 -10.22
C LYS A 77 -10.94 9.27 -10.29
N ASP A 78 -9.64 9.41 -10.02
CA ASP A 78 -8.96 10.69 -9.93
C ASP A 78 -7.53 10.59 -10.45
N THR A 79 -7.26 11.23 -11.59
CA THR A 79 -5.92 11.27 -12.18
C THR A 79 -4.90 11.97 -11.28
N GLU A 80 -5.30 12.95 -10.46
CA GLU A 80 -4.38 13.61 -9.53
C GLU A 80 -3.90 12.64 -8.45
N ALA A 81 -4.76 11.71 -7.99
CA ALA A 81 -4.38 10.68 -7.03
C ALA A 81 -3.27 9.77 -7.59
N TRP A 82 -3.29 9.45 -8.90
CA TRP A 82 -2.19 8.73 -9.55
C TRP A 82 -0.89 9.53 -9.57
N VAL A 83 -0.97 10.84 -9.86
CA VAL A 83 0.21 11.72 -9.85
C VAL A 83 0.86 11.75 -8.47
N ASP A 84 0.06 11.93 -7.42
CA ASP A 84 0.55 11.94 -6.04
C ASP A 84 1.16 10.61 -5.63
N PHE A 85 0.53 9.50 -6.03
CA PHE A 85 1.07 8.16 -5.80
C PHE A 85 2.47 7.99 -6.44
N PHE A 86 2.63 8.34 -7.71
CA PHE A 86 3.93 8.21 -8.40
C PHE A 86 4.99 9.19 -7.88
N ASN A 87 4.59 10.38 -7.44
CA ASN A 87 5.47 11.31 -6.76
C ASN A 87 6.00 10.70 -5.45
N ALA A 88 5.12 10.09 -4.65
CA ALA A 88 5.51 9.41 -3.40
C ALA A 88 6.45 8.22 -3.66
N VAL A 89 6.15 7.38 -4.66
CA VAL A 89 7.04 6.28 -5.10
C VAL A 89 8.43 6.81 -5.46
N THR A 90 8.48 7.87 -6.28
CA THR A 90 9.74 8.46 -6.74
C THR A 90 10.55 9.01 -5.57
N GLN A 91 9.89 9.67 -4.62
CA GLN A 91 10.55 10.21 -3.44
C GLN A 91 11.14 9.08 -2.56
N GLU A 92 10.39 8.01 -2.33
CA GLU A 92 10.83 6.87 -1.54
C GLU A 92 12.08 6.20 -2.14
N LEU A 93 12.09 5.98 -3.46
CA LEU A 93 13.23 5.45 -4.19
C LEU A 93 14.47 6.37 -4.10
N ARG A 94 14.27 7.70 -4.22
CA ARG A 94 15.37 8.68 -4.06
C ARG A 94 15.94 8.67 -2.65
N THR A 95 15.09 8.60 -1.63
CA THR A 95 15.54 8.54 -0.24
C THR A 95 16.32 7.26 0.04
N ALA A 96 15.86 6.11 -0.47
CA ALA A 96 16.59 4.85 -0.34
C ALA A 96 17.98 4.94 -0.99
N SER A 97 18.06 5.42 -2.24
CA SER A 97 19.33 5.57 -2.96
C SER A 97 20.31 6.54 -2.28
N ASN A 98 19.82 7.68 -1.78
CA ASN A 98 20.67 8.64 -1.07
C ASN A 98 21.18 8.11 0.28
N LYS A 99 20.40 7.22 0.93
CA LYS A 99 20.82 6.57 2.19
C LYS A 99 21.93 5.56 1.94
N GLU A 100 21.85 4.79 0.86
CA GLU A 100 22.91 3.86 0.44
C GLU A 100 24.21 4.62 0.11
N ALA A 101 24.13 5.67 -0.72
CA ALA A 101 25.31 6.47 -1.09
C ALA A 101 26.03 7.10 0.12
N ASN A 102 25.28 7.57 1.13
CA ASN A 102 25.87 8.14 2.34
C ASN A 102 26.50 7.09 3.26
N ASN A 103 25.96 5.86 3.29
CA ASN A 103 26.55 4.76 4.06
C ASN A 103 27.87 4.29 3.43
N ASP A 104 27.93 4.17 2.10
CA ASP A 104 29.13 3.76 1.39
C ASP A 104 30.28 4.76 1.58
N LYS A 105 29.99 6.06 1.52
CA LYS A 105 30.98 7.12 1.80
C LYS A 105 31.53 7.07 3.23
N LYS A 106 30.67 6.77 4.22
CA LYS A 106 31.08 6.68 5.62
C LYS A 106 31.95 5.44 5.91
N ILE A 107 31.79 4.38 5.11
CA ILE A 107 32.62 3.17 5.21
C ILE A 107 33.98 3.40 4.53
N SER A 108 34.03 4.08 3.38
CA SER A 108 35.31 4.39 2.72
C SER A 108 36.18 5.31 3.58
N GLU A 109 35.61 6.37 4.18
CA GLU A 109 36.36 7.30 5.04
C GLU A 109 36.90 6.65 6.33
N LYS A 110 36.34 5.52 6.78
CA LYS A 110 36.84 4.80 7.97
C LYS A 110 37.98 3.82 7.67
N ASN A 111 38.14 3.40 6.42
CA ASN A 111 39.18 2.43 6.04
C ASN A 111 40.47 3.11 5.58
N ASP A 112 40.45 4.43 5.37
CA ASP A 112 41.63 5.22 4.98
C ASP A 112 42.42 5.75 6.20
N ASP A 113 41.91 5.53 7.42
CA ASP A 113 42.48 6.00 8.70
C ASP A 113 43.13 4.87 9.56
N GLU A 114 43.23 3.63 9.05
CA GLU A 114 43.98 2.49 9.65
C GLU A 114 45.27 2.16 8.88
#